data_AF-A0A3B4WH83-F1
#
_entry.id   AF-A0A3B4WH83-F1
#
_cell.length_a   1.000
_cell.length_b   1.000
_cell.length_c   1.000
_cell.angle_alpha   90.00
_cell.angle_beta   90.00
_cell.angle_gamma   90.00
#
_symmetry.space_group_name_H-M   'P 1'
#
loop_
_entity.id
_entity.type
_entity.pdbx_description
1 polymer ?
#
loop_
_entity_poly.entity_id
_entity_poly.type
_entity_poly.pdbx_seq_one_letter_code
_entity_poly.pdbx_strand_id
1 'polypeptide(L)'
;LSSPPVFVWPGTPIDFHLIKANIIIYHPIFSCVVLQTVALVDFIFKEQLNTRIVLVAMETWSADNKFNIDDDPMVTLREFMKYRKDFIKEKCDSVHLFSGTRFHSSWGGASYMGGVCSLTKGGGVNEYGKTDEMAITLAQSLGQNIGIFSDKKRILNGECKCDDRWSGCIMDDVG
;
A
#
# COMPACT_ATOMS: atom_id res chain seq x y z
N LEU A 1 10.60 22.46 -11.50
CA LEU A 1 10.61 21.29 -12.40
C LEU A 1 11.76 20.36 -12.01
N SER A 2 11.54 19.45 -11.07
CA SER A 2 12.37 18.25 -10.90
C SER A 2 11.72 17.36 -9.84
N SER A 3 10.75 16.58 -10.26
CA SER A 3 10.34 15.39 -9.50
C SER A 3 11.60 14.53 -9.29
N PRO A 4 11.94 14.11 -8.06
CA PRO A 4 13.11 13.28 -7.85
C PRO A 4 12.92 11.93 -8.56
N PRO A 5 14.01 11.28 -9.01
CA PRO A 5 13.93 10.03 -9.74
C PRO A 5 13.37 8.95 -8.80
N VAL A 6 12.15 8.49 -9.10
CA VAL A 6 11.69 7.17 -8.63
C VAL A 6 12.76 6.19 -9.09
N PHE A 7 13.49 5.58 -8.15
CA PHE A 7 14.55 4.62 -8.46
C PHE A 7 13.90 3.38 -9.07
N VAL A 8 13.80 3.37 -10.40
CA VAL A 8 13.32 2.25 -11.22
C VAL A 8 14.41 1.19 -11.21
N TRP A 9 14.16 0.05 -10.58
CA TRP A 9 14.98 -1.15 -10.80
C TRP A 9 14.84 -1.56 -12.27
N PRO A 10 15.93 -1.62 -13.06
CA PRO A 10 15.85 -2.00 -14.46
C PRO A 10 15.63 -3.51 -14.55
N GLY A 11 14.45 -3.95 -14.99
CA GLY A 11 14.23 -5.37 -15.30
C GLY A 11 12.79 -5.88 -15.28
N THR A 12 11.80 -5.11 -14.83
CA THR A 12 10.39 -5.54 -14.81
C THR A 12 9.57 -4.83 -15.89
N PRO A 13 8.74 -5.55 -16.67
CA PRO A 13 7.85 -4.97 -17.67
C PRO A 13 6.63 -4.31 -16.97
N ILE A 14 6.88 -3.31 -16.15
CA ILE A 14 5.85 -2.52 -15.48
C ILE A 14 5.52 -1.36 -16.40
N ASP A 15 4.27 -1.27 -16.84
CA ASP A 15 3.75 -0.02 -17.32
C ASP A 15 3.51 0.87 -16.09
N PHE A 16 4.45 1.77 -15.80
CA PHE A 16 4.32 2.69 -14.66
C PHE A 16 3.05 3.55 -14.74
N HIS A 17 2.35 3.62 -15.88
CA HIS A 17 1.07 4.30 -15.99
C HIS A 17 -0.09 3.49 -15.39
N LEU A 18 0.10 2.19 -15.11
CA LEU A 18 -0.96 1.29 -14.68
C LEU A 18 -0.47 0.23 -13.68
N ILE A 19 -0.92 0.33 -12.42
CA ILE A 19 -0.67 -0.67 -11.37
C ILE A 19 -1.93 -1.50 -11.16
N LYS A 20 -1.83 -2.82 -11.36
CA LYS A 20 -2.91 -3.77 -11.07
C LYS A 20 -2.84 -4.20 -9.62
N ALA A 21 -3.77 -3.72 -8.81
CA ALA A 21 -3.89 -4.08 -7.41
C ALA A 21 -4.97 -5.16 -7.20
N ASN A 22 -4.66 -6.17 -6.39
CA ASN A 22 -5.65 -7.06 -5.79
C ASN A 22 -5.81 -6.70 -4.32
N ILE A 23 -7.05 -6.56 -3.84
CA ILE A 23 -7.31 -6.20 -2.44
C ILE A 23 -8.11 -7.28 -1.75
N ILE A 24 -7.61 -7.69 -0.58
CA ILE A 24 -8.23 -8.70 0.27
C ILE A 24 -8.76 -8.02 1.52
N ILE A 25 -10.00 -8.32 1.89
CA ILE A 25 -10.72 -7.70 3.00
C ILE A 25 -11.23 -8.77 3.95
N TYR A 26 -11.18 -8.46 5.24
CA TYR A 26 -11.61 -9.38 6.29
C TYR A 26 -13.14 -9.42 6.54
N HIS A 27 -13.95 -8.59 5.88
CA HIS A 27 -15.42 -8.64 6.06
C HIS A 27 -16.19 -7.98 4.89
N PRO A 28 -17.35 -8.53 4.46
CA PRO A 28 -18.08 -8.01 3.29
C PRO A 28 -18.69 -6.63 3.50
N ILE A 29 -19.02 -6.27 4.74
CA ILE A 29 -19.54 -4.93 5.12
C ILE A 29 -18.53 -3.82 4.77
N PHE A 30 -17.24 -4.15 4.71
CA PHE A 30 -16.15 -3.18 4.51
C PHE A 30 -15.81 -2.95 3.03
N SER A 31 -16.47 -3.65 2.11
CA SER A 31 -16.19 -3.56 0.67
C SER A 31 -16.39 -2.15 0.10
N CYS A 32 -17.50 -1.48 0.42
CA CYS A 32 -17.79 -0.14 -0.12
C CYS A 32 -16.77 0.91 0.34
N VAL A 33 -16.36 0.87 1.60
CA VAL A 33 -15.38 1.81 2.16
C VAL A 33 -14.03 1.61 1.49
N VAL A 34 -13.60 0.36 1.29
CA VAL A 34 -12.36 0.04 0.58
C VAL A 34 -12.40 0.52 -0.87
N LEU A 35 -13.53 0.38 -1.58
CA LEU A 35 -13.67 0.92 -2.94
C LEU A 35 -13.51 2.44 -2.99
N GLN A 36 -14.08 3.17 -2.01
CA GLN A 36 -13.91 4.62 -1.90
C GLN A 36 -12.44 5.00 -1.62
N THR A 37 -11.79 4.26 -0.71
CA THR A 37 -10.37 4.42 -0.42
C THR A 37 -9.52 4.22 -1.68
N VAL A 38 -9.74 3.15 -2.44
CA VAL A 38 -9.00 2.89 -3.70
C VAL A 38 -9.20 4.00 -4.71
N ALA A 39 -10.43 4.50 -4.86
CA ALA A 39 -10.72 5.61 -5.77
C ALA A 39 -9.98 6.90 -5.37
N LEU A 40 -9.91 7.19 -4.07
CA LEU A 40 -9.15 8.33 -3.55
C LEU A 40 -7.65 8.18 -3.82
N VAL A 41 -7.10 6.98 -3.58
CA VAL A 41 -5.67 6.72 -3.84
C VAL A 41 -5.36 6.74 -5.33
N ASP A 42 -6.23 6.22 -6.21
CA ASP A 42 -6.07 6.34 -7.67
C ASP A 42 -6.02 7.81 -8.12
N PHE A 43 -6.89 8.67 -7.56
CA PHE A 43 -6.85 10.11 -7.84
C PHE A 43 -5.51 10.72 -7.45
N ILE A 44 -5.00 10.43 -6.24
CA ILE A 44 -3.70 10.92 -5.77
C ILE A 44 -2.56 10.44 -6.68
N PHE A 45 -2.51 9.14 -6.99
CA PHE A 45 -1.45 8.57 -7.81
C PHE A 45 -1.48 9.10 -9.24
N LYS A 46 -2.67 9.36 -9.78
CA LYS A 46 -2.83 9.96 -11.10
C LYS A 46 -2.28 11.38 -11.12
N GLU A 47 -2.65 12.21 -10.15
CA GLU A 47 -2.26 13.63 -10.14
C GLU A 47 -0.77 13.81 -9.78
N GLN A 48 -0.24 13.02 -8.84
CA GLN A 48 1.13 13.19 -8.33
C GLN A 48 2.19 12.40 -9.11
N LEU A 49 1.82 11.21 -9.62
CA LEU A 49 2.76 10.24 -10.19
C LEU A 49 2.40 9.82 -11.62
N ASN A 50 1.36 10.39 -12.22
CA ASN A 50 0.82 10.00 -13.54
C ASN A 50 0.59 8.48 -13.66
N THR A 51 0.22 7.86 -12.55
CA THR A 51 0.05 6.41 -12.40
C THR A 51 -1.40 6.11 -12.04
N ARG A 52 -2.02 5.11 -12.67
CA ARG A 52 -3.38 4.67 -12.34
C ARG A 52 -3.36 3.40 -11.51
N ILE A 53 -4.19 3.33 -10.48
CA ILE A 53 -4.40 2.13 -9.69
C ILE A 53 -5.69 1.48 -10.17
N VAL A 54 -5.57 0.27 -10.71
CA VAL A 54 -6.71 -0.52 -11.16
C VAL A 54 -6.89 -1.71 -10.23
N LEU A 55 -8.05 -1.75 -9.58
CA LEU A 55 -8.50 -2.90 -8.81
C LEU A 55 -8.87 -4.02 -9.79
N VAL A 56 -8.05 -5.08 -9.85
CA VAL A 56 -8.28 -6.22 -10.74
C VAL A 56 -9.07 -7.34 -10.09
N ALA A 57 -8.98 -7.45 -8.77
CA ALA A 57 -9.66 -8.46 -7.99
C ALA A 57 -9.88 -7.94 -6.56
N MET A 58 -10.97 -8.40 -5.97
CA MET A 58 -11.35 -8.07 -4.60
C MET A 58 -11.89 -9.33 -3.95
N GLU A 59 -11.23 -9.78 -2.88
CA GLU A 59 -11.64 -10.97 -2.15
C GLU A 59 -12.07 -10.60 -0.73
N THR A 60 -13.03 -11.35 -0.21
CA THR A 60 -13.48 -11.18 1.16
C THR A 60 -13.37 -12.50 1.92
N TRP A 61 -12.69 -12.49 3.06
CA TRP A 61 -12.66 -13.63 3.97
C TRP A 61 -13.85 -13.53 4.92
N SER A 62 -14.88 -14.35 4.70
CA SER A 62 -16.14 -14.29 5.46
C SER A 62 -16.29 -15.35 6.56
N ALA A 63 -15.46 -16.39 6.55
CA ALA A 63 -15.57 -17.52 7.48
C ALA A 63 -14.51 -17.45 8.58
N ASP A 64 -13.22 -17.52 8.19
CA ASP A 64 -12.07 -17.50 9.09
C ASP A 64 -10.87 -16.86 8.38
N ASN A 65 -9.94 -16.30 9.16
CA ASN A 65 -8.65 -15.87 8.64
C ASN A 65 -7.94 -17.06 7.99
N LYS A 66 -7.37 -16.86 6.82
CA LYS A 66 -6.57 -17.90 6.14
C LYS A 66 -5.21 -18.13 6.80
N PHE A 67 -4.78 -17.21 7.66
CA PHE A 67 -3.58 -17.29 8.49
C PHE A 67 -3.77 -16.42 9.74
N ASN A 68 -2.87 -16.57 10.72
CA ASN A 68 -2.92 -15.79 11.95
C ASN A 68 -2.53 -14.32 11.69
N ILE A 69 -3.43 -13.39 12.00
CA ILE A 69 -3.16 -11.95 11.97
C ILE A 69 -2.57 -11.59 13.34
N ASP A 70 -1.32 -11.14 13.35
CA ASP A 70 -0.59 -10.73 14.54
C ASP A 70 -0.70 -9.21 14.73
N ASP A 71 -0.49 -8.73 15.95
CA ASP A 71 -0.49 -7.30 16.24
C ASP A 71 0.75 -6.58 15.67
N ASP A 72 1.80 -7.33 15.31
CA ASP A 72 2.92 -6.82 14.52
C ASP A 72 2.59 -6.86 13.01
N PRO A 73 2.56 -5.70 12.33
CA PRO A 73 2.21 -5.65 10.91
C PRO A 73 3.26 -6.32 10.03
N MET A 74 4.52 -6.40 10.45
CA MET A 74 5.59 -7.06 9.69
C MET A 74 5.47 -8.59 9.74
N VAL A 75 5.01 -9.12 10.89
CA VAL A 75 4.72 -10.56 11.02
C VAL A 75 3.52 -10.91 10.14
N THR A 76 2.44 -10.14 10.24
CA THR A 76 1.24 -10.30 9.40
C THR A 76 1.57 -10.18 7.91
N LEU A 77 2.38 -9.21 7.50
CA LEU A 77 2.83 -9.04 6.11
C LEU A 77 3.56 -10.28 5.59
N ARG A 78 4.45 -10.87 6.40
CA ARG A 78 5.22 -12.06 5.99
C ARG A 78 4.30 -13.25 5.74
N GLU A 79 3.35 -13.52 6.63
CA GLU A 79 2.38 -14.60 6.46
C GLU A 79 1.42 -14.33 5.29
N PHE A 80 1.01 -13.07 5.11
CA PHE A 80 0.19 -12.66 3.97
C PHE A 80 0.88 -12.92 2.62
N MET A 81 2.17 -12.61 2.51
CA MET A 81 2.90 -12.84 1.27
C MET A 81 3.17 -14.33 0.99
N LYS A 82 3.26 -15.17 2.04
CA LYS A 82 3.25 -16.63 1.88
C LYS A 82 1.90 -17.10 1.34
N TYR A 83 0.80 -16.63 1.93
CA TYR A 83 -0.56 -16.94 1.45
C TYR A 83 -0.74 -16.54 -0.02
N ARG A 84 -0.31 -15.33 -0.40
CA ARG A 84 -0.34 -14.88 -1.80
C ARG A 84 0.33 -15.87 -2.74
N LYS A 85 1.53 -16.32 -2.38
CA LYS A 85 2.33 -17.21 -3.22
C LYS A 85 1.61 -18.55 -3.51
N ASP A 86 0.88 -19.07 -2.53
CA ASP A 86 0.31 -20.40 -2.60
C ASP A 86 -1.15 -20.40 -3.09
N PHE A 87 -1.92 -19.34 -2.81
CA PHE A 87 -3.37 -19.31 -3.05
C PHE A 87 -3.83 -18.28 -4.09
N ILE A 88 -3.16 -17.13 -4.23
CA ILE A 88 -3.58 -16.08 -5.16
C ILE A 88 -2.98 -16.37 -6.54
N LYS A 89 -3.84 -16.71 -7.50
CA LYS A 89 -3.43 -17.08 -8.87
C LYS A 89 -3.61 -15.93 -9.86
N GLU A 90 -4.31 -14.88 -9.43
CA GLU A 90 -4.62 -13.67 -10.17
C GLU A 90 -3.33 -12.92 -10.49
N LYS A 91 -3.15 -12.55 -11.76
CA LYS A 91 -2.02 -11.74 -12.19
C LYS A 91 -2.23 -10.29 -11.77
N CYS A 92 -1.63 -9.93 -10.65
CA CYS A 92 -1.64 -8.59 -10.05
C CYS A 92 -0.21 -8.13 -9.75
N ASP A 93 0.03 -6.83 -9.87
CA ASP A 93 1.32 -6.20 -9.60
C ASP A 93 1.53 -6.03 -8.09
N SER A 94 0.47 -5.63 -7.38
CA SER A 94 0.45 -5.53 -5.92
C SER A 94 -0.76 -6.22 -5.30
N VAL A 95 -0.62 -6.74 -4.07
CA VAL A 95 -1.72 -7.26 -3.26
C VAL A 95 -1.74 -6.58 -1.90
N HIS A 96 -2.89 -6.05 -1.49
CA HIS A 96 -3.04 -5.42 -0.18
C HIS A 96 -4.10 -6.10 0.67
N LEU A 97 -3.81 -6.30 1.95
CA LEU A 97 -4.75 -6.79 2.95
C LEU A 97 -5.29 -5.62 3.78
N PHE A 98 -6.60 -5.57 3.98
CA PHE A 98 -7.22 -4.74 5.02
C PHE A 98 -7.65 -5.60 6.21
N SER A 99 -6.95 -5.40 7.32
CA SER A 99 -7.18 -6.10 8.59
C SER A 99 -8.15 -5.33 9.48
N GLY A 100 -9.16 -5.99 10.05
CA GLY A 100 -10.01 -5.39 11.08
C GLY A 100 -9.31 -5.20 12.43
N THR A 101 -8.17 -5.84 12.64
CA THR A 101 -7.33 -5.73 13.84
C THR A 101 -6.45 -4.49 13.72
N ARG A 102 -6.35 -3.71 14.80
CA ARG A 102 -5.39 -2.61 14.91
C ARG A 102 -4.03 -3.16 15.30
N PHE A 103 -2.99 -2.75 14.60
CA PHE A 103 -1.63 -3.10 14.95
C PHE A 103 -1.13 -2.20 16.09
N HIS A 104 -0.18 -2.71 16.88
CA HIS A 104 0.43 -1.95 17.99
C HIS A 104 1.51 -0.97 17.52
N SER A 105 1.82 -0.93 16.22
CA SER A 105 2.77 0.00 15.62
C SER A 105 2.15 1.38 15.42
N SER A 106 2.97 2.44 15.49
CA SER A 106 2.54 3.80 15.08
C SER A 106 2.19 3.88 13.59
N TRP A 107 2.56 2.86 12.82
CA TRP A 107 2.30 2.74 11.40
C TRP A 107 1.03 1.89 11.25
N GLY A 108 -0.05 2.46 10.72
CA GLY A 108 -1.32 1.77 10.46
C GLY A 108 -1.25 0.73 9.33
N GLY A 109 -0.08 0.18 9.05
CA GLY A 109 0.21 -0.78 7.98
C GLY A 109 1.70 -1.05 7.81
N ALA A 110 2.03 -2.06 7.01
CA ALA A 110 3.39 -2.40 6.60
C ALA A 110 3.41 -2.91 5.17
N SER A 111 4.50 -2.62 4.45
CA SER A 111 4.68 -3.08 3.07
C SER A 111 6.15 -3.29 2.74
N TYR A 112 6.45 -4.09 1.72
CA TYR A 112 7.84 -4.23 1.26
C TYR A 112 8.20 -3.13 0.26
N MET A 113 9.34 -2.50 0.48
CA MET A 113 9.87 -1.49 -0.42
C MET A 113 10.32 -2.10 -1.75
N GLY A 114 9.95 -1.46 -2.87
CA GLY A 114 10.33 -1.90 -4.22
C GLY A 114 9.83 -3.30 -4.56
N GLY A 115 8.73 -3.73 -3.93
CA GLY A 115 8.18 -5.07 -4.06
C GLY A 115 7.28 -5.27 -5.26
N VAL A 116 6.84 -4.20 -5.94
CA VAL A 116 5.87 -4.28 -7.05
C VAL A 116 6.28 -5.32 -8.10
N CYS A 117 5.31 -6.09 -8.60
CA CYS A 117 5.50 -7.23 -9.53
C CYS A 117 6.29 -8.42 -8.96
N SER A 118 6.70 -8.40 -7.69
CA SER A 118 7.24 -9.58 -7.01
C SER A 118 6.13 -10.38 -6.34
N LEU A 119 6.11 -11.69 -6.56
CA LEU A 119 5.15 -12.58 -5.89
C LEU A 119 5.32 -12.62 -4.37
N THR A 120 6.55 -12.43 -3.87
CA THR A 120 6.87 -12.52 -2.45
C THR A 120 6.99 -11.17 -1.76
N LYS A 121 7.08 -10.08 -2.53
CA LYS A 121 7.25 -8.72 -1.98
C LYS A 121 6.23 -7.69 -2.46
N GLY A 122 5.46 -7.94 -3.51
CA GLY A 122 4.54 -6.95 -4.09
C GLY A 122 3.25 -6.82 -3.30
N GLY A 123 3.32 -6.46 -2.03
CA GLY A 123 2.13 -6.25 -1.26
C GLY A 123 2.34 -5.47 0.03
N GLY A 124 1.22 -5.27 0.71
CA GLY A 124 1.16 -4.60 1.99
C GLY A 124 -0.02 -5.07 2.83
N VAL A 125 0.04 -4.77 4.11
CA VAL A 125 -1.05 -4.95 5.06
C VAL A 125 -1.40 -3.56 5.60
N ASN A 126 -2.67 -3.25 5.69
CA ASN A 126 -3.18 -1.98 6.20
C ASN A 126 -4.28 -2.28 7.23
N GLU A 127 -4.39 -1.41 8.22
CA GLU A 127 -5.49 -1.45 9.16
C GLU A 127 -6.78 -0.94 8.53
N TYR A 128 -7.89 -1.51 8.96
CA TYR A 128 -9.21 -1.01 8.66
C TYR A 128 -9.56 0.13 9.62
N GLY A 129 -9.98 1.25 9.05
CA GLY A 129 -10.28 2.48 9.79
C GLY A 129 -11.24 3.39 9.05
N LYS A 130 -11.05 4.70 9.19
CA LYS A 130 -11.79 5.68 8.39
C LYS A 130 -11.26 5.70 6.96
N THR A 131 -12.10 6.10 6.00
CA THR A 131 -11.73 6.18 4.59
C THR A 131 -10.45 6.99 4.36
N ASP A 132 -10.29 8.11 5.07
CA ASP A 132 -9.13 9.01 4.94
C ASP A 132 -7.84 8.37 5.47
N GLU A 133 -7.90 7.78 6.66
CA GLU A 133 -6.77 7.08 7.29
C GLU A 133 -6.32 5.89 6.42
N MET A 134 -7.28 5.09 5.93
CA MET A 134 -7.00 3.97 5.04
C MET A 134 -6.43 4.42 3.70
N ALA A 135 -6.84 5.57 3.18
CA ALA A 135 -6.28 6.11 1.94
C ALA A 135 -4.83 6.52 2.12
N ILE A 136 -4.49 7.14 3.25
CA ILE A 136 -3.11 7.50 3.58
C ILE A 136 -2.26 6.23 3.71
N THR A 137 -2.68 5.25 4.52
CA THR A 137 -1.90 4.01 4.73
C THR A 137 -1.77 3.19 3.46
N LEU A 138 -2.83 3.08 2.66
CA LEU A 138 -2.76 2.40 1.36
C LEU A 138 -1.83 3.14 0.39
N ALA A 139 -1.90 4.47 0.33
CA ALA A 139 -1.04 5.28 -0.52
C ALA A 139 0.43 5.17 -0.11
N GLN A 140 0.73 5.17 1.19
CA GLN A 140 2.06 4.92 1.74
C GLN A 140 2.57 3.53 1.37
N SER A 141 1.76 2.50 1.60
CA SER A 141 2.11 1.10 1.30
C SER A 141 2.37 0.89 -0.20
N LEU A 142 1.51 1.44 -1.07
CA LEU A 142 1.71 1.39 -2.52
C LEU A 142 2.93 2.20 -2.95
N GLY A 143 3.14 3.38 -2.37
CA GLY A 143 4.31 4.23 -2.60
C GLY A 143 5.60 3.47 -2.28
N GLN A 144 5.68 2.84 -1.12
CA GLN A 144 6.81 1.98 -0.75
C GLN A 144 6.98 0.82 -1.75
N ASN A 145 5.89 0.16 -2.16
CA ASN A 145 5.92 -0.94 -3.12
C ASN A 145 6.53 -0.55 -4.47
N ILE A 146 6.29 0.67 -4.95
CA ILE A 146 6.91 1.21 -6.18
C ILE A 146 8.30 1.84 -5.95
N GLY A 147 8.76 1.92 -4.71
CA GLY A 147 10.09 2.40 -4.34
C GLY A 147 10.14 3.86 -3.87
N ILE A 148 9.01 4.50 -3.58
CA ILE A 148 8.94 5.80 -2.93
C ILE A 148 9.16 5.61 -1.43
N PHE A 149 10.15 6.31 -0.88
CA PHE A 149 10.42 6.31 0.56
C PHE A 149 10.78 7.71 1.04
N SER A 150 10.46 7.98 2.30
CA SER A 150 10.81 9.21 2.98
C SER A 150 12.24 9.09 3.52
N ASP A 151 13.19 9.82 2.93
CA ASP A 151 14.56 9.87 3.44
C ASP A 151 14.65 10.87 4.60
N LYS A 152 14.61 10.33 5.83
CA LYS A 152 14.68 11.12 7.07
C LYS A 152 15.93 12.01 7.13
N LYS A 153 17.07 11.61 6.57
CA LYS A 153 18.29 12.43 6.55
C LYS A 153 18.12 13.64 5.65
N ARG A 154 17.51 13.46 4.48
CA ARG A 154 17.25 14.55 3.53
C ARG A 154 16.16 15.51 4.04
N ILE A 155 15.18 15.01 4.79
CA ILE A 155 14.20 15.86 5.47
C ILE A 155 14.87 16.69 6.57
N LEU A 156 15.68 16.06 7.44
CA LEU A 156 16.42 16.76 8.50
C LEU A 156 17.41 17.80 7.97
N ASN A 157 18.02 17.52 6.81
CA ASN A 157 18.92 18.45 6.13
C ASN A 157 18.17 19.53 5.31
N GLY A 158 16.83 19.47 5.26
CA GLY A 158 16.00 20.42 4.52
C GLY A 158 16.07 20.29 2.99
N GLU A 159 16.60 19.18 2.46
CA GLU A 159 16.67 18.87 1.03
C GLU A 159 15.34 18.35 0.47
N CYS A 160 14.55 17.66 1.30
CA CYS A 160 13.16 17.30 1.01
C CYS A 160 12.25 18.05 1.99
N LYS A 161 11.33 18.86 1.47
CA LYS A 161 10.36 19.59 2.26
C LYS A 161 8.97 19.27 1.78
N CYS A 162 8.07 19.04 2.73
CA CYS A 162 6.65 19.10 2.44
C CYS A 162 6.26 20.57 2.39
N ASP A 163 5.96 21.07 1.20
CA ASP A 163 5.50 22.46 1.03
C ASP A 163 4.11 22.66 1.65
N ASP A 164 3.30 21.59 1.70
CA ASP A 164 2.01 21.59 2.38
C ASP A 164 2.16 21.24 3.87
N ARG A 165 2.37 22.28 4.68
CA ARG A 165 2.47 22.16 6.14
C ARG A 165 1.12 21.96 6.83
N TRP A 166 0.01 22.11 6.12
CA TRP A 166 -1.32 22.08 6.72
C TRP A 166 -1.95 20.69 6.63
N SER A 167 -1.75 20.02 5.49
CA SER A 167 -2.25 18.66 5.25
C SER A 167 -1.19 17.57 5.47
N GLY A 168 0.09 17.95 5.58
CA GLY A 168 1.20 17.02 5.70
C GLY A 168 1.47 16.28 4.38
N CYS A 169 2.52 15.46 4.37
CA CYS A 169 2.86 14.64 3.21
C CYS A 169 2.40 13.20 3.43
N ILE A 170 1.96 12.53 2.37
CA ILE A 170 1.51 11.13 2.47
C ILE A 170 2.62 10.25 3.05
N MET A 171 3.87 10.49 2.68
CA MET A 171 5.01 9.69 3.16
C MET A 171 5.60 10.19 4.49
N ASP A 172 4.97 11.15 5.16
CA ASP A 172 5.34 11.54 6.51
C ASP A 172 4.81 10.49 7.50
N ASP A 173 5.56 10.23 8.57
CA ASP A 173 5.14 9.27 9.59
C ASP A 173 3.84 9.79 10.22
N VAL A 174 2.77 8.99 10.23
CA VAL A 174 1.54 9.33 10.96
C VAL A 174 1.83 9.10 12.44
N GLY A 175 2.46 10.09 13.10
CA GLY A 175 2.88 10.04 14.49
C GLY A 175 2.60 11.33 15.22
#